data_AF-A0A2H0BUB2-F1
#
_entry.id   AF-A0A2H0BUB2-F1
#
_cell.length_a   1.000
_cell.length_b   1.000
_cell.length_c   1.000
_cell.angle_alpha   90.00
_cell.angle_beta   90.00
_cell.angle_gamma   90.00
#
_symmetry.space_group_name_H-M   'P 1'
#
loop_
_entity.id
_entity.type
_entity.pdbx_description
1 polymer ?
#
loop_
_entity_poly.entity_id
_entity_poly.type
_entity_poly.pdbx_seq_one_letter_code
_entity_poly.pdbx_strand_id
1 'polypeptide(L)'
;MIQLEYTIASAAKALKEKTVSATELVRAYLDQIRVRNIVLNAFLDVHEGAALEQAIESDERRAKGEAFGDLDGIPLAIKDNILIEGTRTTAGSRILETYKATNDSTVIKKLRNEGAVFLGKTNMDEFAMGSSTENSAYGPTQHPRDPERVPGGSSGGSACAVAADLCIAALGSDTGGSIRQPAAFCGIVGFKPSYGHVSRSGLIAMASSFDQIGPMTKSVEDASLLFKAIAGSDPLDQTTSMGRPFNPSFPKNLKGVRIGLPKQAWGDGIDAGVRAHVEEAIEIIKSLGAIVTEVDLPETEEALAVYYILMPCEVSANLERFDGIRYGRRETSDTLLETYLNSRGNGLGEEVRRRVMLGTYALSQGYYDAYYRQAAKVRALIHQAYTRVFEEVDILLTPTTPSTAFKRGEKTDDPLAMYLEDVFTVGANVAGVPSISLSCGDHEGLPVGLQMTAQRFADDELIDAAYAYEQARL
;
A
#
# COMPACT_ATOMS: atom_id res chain seq x y z
N MET A 1 -12.11 -10.20 28.27
CA MET A 1 -11.82 -9.25 27.19
C MET A 1 -11.48 -10.05 25.95
N ILE A 2 -12.02 -9.69 24.78
CA ILE A 2 -11.70 -10.36 23.52
C ILE A 2 -10.25 -10.02 23.16
N GLN A 3 -9.46 -11.01 22.72
CA GLN A 3 -8.11 -10.78 22.20
C GLN A 3 -8.21 -10.03 20.87
N LEU A 4 -7.34 -9.04 20.62
CA LEU A 4 -7.32 -8.26 19.38
C LEU A 4 -6.17 -8.66 18.43
N GLU A 5 -5.31 -9.57 18.87
CA GLU A 5 -4.18 -10.09 18.10
C GLU A 5 -4.62 -11.21 17.14
N TYR A 6 -5.68 -10.95 16.36
CA TYR A 6 -6.14 -11.88 15.33
C TYR A 6 -5.44 -11.64 13.99
N THR A 7 -5.16 -12.74 13.28
CA THR A 7 -4.98 -12.79 11.83
C THR A 7 -6.35 -13.06 11.19
N ILE A 8 -6.49 -12.88 9.88
CA ILE A 8 -7.70 -13.29 9.14
C ILE A 8 -7.93 -14.78 9.38
N ALA A 9 -6.89 -15.61 9.20
CA ALA A 9 -6.99 -17.06 9.39
C ALA A 9 -7.47 -17.44 10.81
N SER A 10 -6.92 -16.83 11.87
CA SER A 10 -7.30 -17.17 13.24
C SER A 10 -8.67 -16.62 13.64
N ALA A 11 -9.07 -15.45 13.13
CA ALA A 11 -10.43 -14.92 13.33
C ALA A 11 -11.48 -15.73 12.58
N ALA A 12 -11.22 -16.11 11.33
CA ALA A 12 -12.11 -16.96 10.54
C ALA A 12 -12.37 -18.30 11.26
N LYS A 13 -11.31 -18.91 11.81
CA LYS A 13 -11.41 -20.10 12.65
C LYS A 13 -12.26 -19.86 13.90
N ALA A 14 -12.00 -18.78 14.66
CA ALA A 14 -12.75 -18.45 15.87
C ALA A 14 -14.25 -18.23 15.59
N LEU A 15 -14.59 -17.54 14.49
CA LEU A 15 -15.97 -17.33 14.05
C LEU A 15 -16.65 -18.64 13.63
N LYS A 16 -15.90 -19.54 12.96
CA LYS A 16 -16.40 -20.87 12.56
C LYS A 16 -16.65 -21.78 13.76
N GLU A 17 -15.75 -21.74 14.74
CA GLU A 17 -15.84 -22.50 15.99
C GLU A 17 -16.80 -21.87 17.00
N LYS A 18 -17.36 -20.69 16.69
CA LYS A 18 -18.27 -19.92 17.54
C LYS A 18 -17.67 -19.56 18.91
N THR A 19 -16.35 -19.40 18.97
CA THR A 19 -15.65 -18.91 20.18
C THR A 19 -15.77 -17.40 20.33
N VAL A 20 -16.10 -16.71 19.24
CA VAL A 20 -16.47 -15.29 19.17
C VAL A 20 -17.49 -15.12 18.04
N SER A 21 -18.43 -14.18 18.17
CA SER A 21 -19.29 -13.72 17.07
C SER A 21 -18.65 -12.57 16.28
N ALA A 22 -19.11 -12.32 15.05
CA ALA A 22 -18.64 -11.18 14.27
C ALA A 22 -19.00 -9.86 14.96
N THR A 23 -20.18 -9.77 15.56
CA THR A 23 -20.61 -8.58 16.31
C THR A 23 -19.70 -8.31 17.51
N GLU A 24 -19.35 -9.35 18.28
CA GLU A 24 -18.42 -9.23 19.41
C GLU A 24 -17.03 -8.80 18.95
N LEU A 25 -16.52 -9.40 17.88
CA LEU A 25 -15.22 -9.09 17.31
C LEU A 25 -15.14 -7.65 16.81
N VAL A 26 -16.11 -7.23 16.01
CA VAL A 26 -16.19 -5.86 15.45
C VAL A 26 -16.35 -4.82 16.56
N ARG A 27 -17.18 -5.09 17.57
CA ARG A 27 -17.32 -4.19 18.73
C ARG A 27 -16.00 -4.03 19.47
N ALA A 28 -15.23 -5.10 19.66
CA ALA A 28 -13.93 -5.03 20.32
C ALA A 28 -12.93 -4.15 19.56
N TYR A 29 -12.87 -4.25 18.22
CA TYR A 29 -12.02 -3.36 17.42
C TYR A 29 -12.50 -1.91 17.42
N LEU A 30 -13.81 -1.67 17.35
CA LEU A 30 -14.37 -0.32 17.45
C LEU A 30 -14.03 0.33 18.80
N ASP A 31 -14.15 -0.41 19.90
CA ASP A 31 -13.75 0.06 21.24
C ASP A 31 -12.25 0.42 21.30
N GLN A 32 -11.39 -0.41 20.69
CA GLN A 32 -9.96 -0.14 20.58
C GLN A 32 -9.66 1.11 19.74
N ILE A 33 -10.35 1.28 18.59
CA ILE A 33 -10.24 2.48 17.75
C ILE A 33 -10.60 3.72 18.54
N ARG A 34 -11.72 3.72 19.29
CA ARG A 34 -12.15 4.88 20.08
C ARG A 34 -11.08 5.35 21.07
N VAL A 35 -10.32 4.42 21.66
CA VAL A 35 -9.27 4.74 22.64
C VAL A 35 -7.96 5.14 21.96
N ARG A 36 -7.46 4.31 21.05
CA ARG A 36 -6.10 4.47 20.51
C ARG A 36 -5.99 5.46 19.37
N ASN A 37 -7.06 5.65 18.59
CA ASN A 37 -7.02 6.55 17.43
C ASN A 37 -6.86 8.03 17.81
N ILE A 38 -7.24 8.40 19.03
CA ILE A 38 -7.04 9.76 19.56
C ILE A 38 -5.54 10.14 19.56
N VAL A 39 -4.67 9.16 19.81
CA VAL A 39 -3.21 9.34 19.82
C VAL A 39 -2.64 9.02 18.44
N LEU A 40 -2.99 7.87 17.88
CA LEU A 40 -2.36 7.35 16.66
C LEU A 40 -2.80 8.07 15.39
N ASN A 41 -4.03 8.60 15.34
CA ASN A 41 -4.62 9.22 14.16
C ASN A 41 -4.51 8.36 12.89
N ALA A 42 -4.78 7.06 13.03
CA ALA A 42 -4.74 6.05 11.96
C ALA A 42 -6.03 6.03 11.13
N PHE A 43 -7.17 6.44 11.68
CA PHE A 43 -8.47 6.55 11.02
C PHE A 43 -8.92 8.01 10.88
N LEU A 44 -9.43 8.36 9.69
CA LEU A 44 -10.06 9.65 9.39
C LEU A 44 -11.58 9.63 9.57
N ASP A 45 -12.19 8.47 9.32
CA ASP A 45 -13.63 8.24 9.46
C ASP A 45 -13.86 6.81 9.96
N VAL A 46 -14.73 6.64 10.94
CA VAL A 46 -15.02 5.35 11.57
C VAL A 46 -16.49 5.05 11.35
N HIS A 47 -16.78 3.92 10.69
CA HIS A 47 -18.13 3.56 10.24
C HIS A 47 -18.87 2.70 11.27
N GLU A 48 -18.86 3.11 12.55
CA GLU A 48 -19.34 2.29 13.68
C GLU A 48 -20.71 1.63 13.44
N GLY A 49 -21.72 2.41 13.02
CA GLY A 49 -23.06 1.88 12.77
C GLY A 49 -23.09 0.86 11.63
N ALA A 50 -22.52 1.21 10.48
CA ALA A 50 -22.49 0.33 9.30
C ALA A 50 -21.63 -0.93 9.52
N ALA A 51 -20.55 -0.83 10.28
CA ALA A 51 -19.69 -1.95 10.63
C ALA A 51 -20.43 -2.95 11.53
N LEU A 52 -21.17 -2.47 12.54
CA LEU A 52 -21.98 -3.33 13.40
C LEU A 52 -23.14 -3.98 12.63
N GLU A 53 -23.78 -3.27 11.71
CA GLU A 53 -24.82 -3.84 10.84
C GLU A 53 -24.26 -4.99 9.98
N GLN A 54 -23.12 -4.78 9.31
CA GLN A 54 -22.45 -5.82 8.53
C GLN A 54 -22.04 -7.03 9.39
N ALA A 55 -21.63 -6.80 10.64
CA ALA A 55 -21.27 -7.85 11.58
C ALA A 55 -22.50 -8.70 12.00
N ILE A 56 -23.63 -8.06 12.26
CA ILE A 56 -24.91 -8.72 12.56
C ILE A 56 -25.35 -9.58 11.37
N GLU A 57 -25.28 -9.06 10.14
CA GLU A 57 -25.60 -9.83 8.94
C GLU A 57 -24.69 -11.07 8.79
N SER A 58 -23.40 -10.96 9.10
CA SER A 58 -22.48 -12.11 9.15
C SER A 58 -22.92 -13.13 10.20
N ASP A 59 -23.27 -12.70 11.41
CA ASP A 59 -23.75 -13.60 12.47
C ASP A 59 -25.05 -14.32 12.06
N GLU A 60 -25.98 -13.63 11.38
CA GLU A 60 -27.21 -14.22 10.84
C GLU A 60 -26.92 -15.28 9.76
N ARG A 61 -26.02 -14.98 8.82
CA ARG A 61 -25.56 -15.96 7.81
C ARG A 61 -24.93 -17.18 8.47
N ARG A 62 -24.04 -16.96 9.44
CA ARG A 62 -23.36 -18.02 10.20
C ARG A 62 -24.33 -18.89 11.00
N ALA A 63 -25.36 -18.30 11.60
CA ALA A 63 -26.39 -19.03 12.33
C ALA A 63 -27.19 -19.99 11.43
N LYS A 64 -27.38 -19.63 10.15
CA LYS A 64 -28.06 -20.45 9.12
C LYS A 64 -27.12 -21.45 8.43
N GLY A 65 -25.81 -21.38 8.66
CA GLY A 65 -24.82 -22.17 7.93
C GLY A 65 -24.52 -21.66 6.51
N GLU A 66 -24.80 -20.38 6.26
CA GLU A 66 -24.72 -19.70 4.95
C GLU A 66 -23.55 -18.70 4.89
N ALA A 67 -22.51 -18.89 5.70
CA ALA A 67 -21.34 -18.01 5.71
C ALA A 67 -20.62 -18.02 4.36
N PHE A 68 -20.18 -16.85 3.88
CA PHE A 68 -19.60 -16.71 2.54
C PHE A 68 -18.18 -17.27 2.42
N GLY A 69 -17.43 -17.32 3.52
CA GLY A 69 -16.07 -17.86 3.54
C GLY A 69 -15.24 -17.34 4.70
N ASP A 70 -13.93 -17.31 4.51
CA ASP A 70 -12.96 -16.93 5.54
C ASP A 70 -12.94 -15.41 5.81
N LEU A 71 -13.49 -14.59 4.90
CA LEU A 71 -13.60 -13.14 5.08
C LEU A 71 -14.95 -12.69 5.68
N ASP A 72 -15.92 -13.58 5.82
CA ASP A 72 -17.27 -13.21 6.29
C ASP A 72 -17.23 -12.78 7.77
N GLY A 73 -17.54 -11.52 8.06
CA GLY A 73 -17.46 -10.94 9.40
C GLY A 73 -16.06 -10.46 9.81
N ILE A 74 -15.07 -10.48 8.91
CA ILE A 74 -13.70 -10.04 9.23
C ILE A 74 -13.59 -8.50 9.17
N PRO A 75 -13.18 -7.84 10.26
CA PRO A 75 -13.00 -6.38 10.30
C PRO A 75 -11.76 -5.89 9.53
N LEU A 76 -12.00 -5.11 8.48
CA LEU A 76 -11.00 -4.49 7.61
C LEU A 76 -10.99 -2.97 7.71
N ALA A 77 -9.81 -2.38 7.55
CA ALA A 77 -9.64 -0.94 7.40
C ALA A 77 -9.29 -0.57 5.95
N ILE A 78 -9.83 0.54 5.43
CA ILE A 78 -9.72 0.89 4.00
C ILE A 78 -9.05 2.24 3.83
N LYS A 79 -7.94 2.32 3.08
CA LYS A 79 -7.28 3.61 2.78
C LYS A 79 -8.25 4.63 2.20
N ASP A 80 -8.13 5.88 2.66
CA ASP A 80 -9.13 6.91 2.35
C ASP A 80 -9.20 7.34 0.86
N ASN A 81 -8.27 6.91 0.01
CA ASN A 81 -8.37 7.10 -1.45
C ASN A 81 -9.10 5.96 -2.19
N ILE A 82 -9.66 4.99 -1.47
CA ILE A 82 -10.49 3.91 -2.02
C ILE A 82 -11.97 4.22 -1.72
N LEU A 83 -12.80 4.25 -2.76
CA LEU A 83 -14.21 4.60 -2.64
C LEU A 83 -15.04 3.49 -1.98
N ILE A 84 -15.83 3.87 -0.98
CA ILE A 84 -16.93 3.09 -0.39
C ILE A 84 -18.20 3.94 -0.49
N GLU A 85 -19.21 3.46 -1.20
CA GLU A 85 -20.45 4.17 -1.49
C GLU A 85 -21.11 4.75 -0.23
N GLY A 86 -21.56 6.00 -0.32
CA GLY A 86 -22.26 6.69 0.77
C GLY A 86 -21.36 7.21 1.89
N THR A 87 -20.09 6.83 1.93
CA THR A 87 -19.13 7.24 2.97
C THR A 87 -18.28 8.42 2.52
N ARG A 88 -17.71 9.16 3.48
CA ARG A 88 -16.78 10.26 3.18
C ARG A 88 -15.49 9.67 2.60
N THR A 89 -14.97 10.28 1.54
CA THR A 89 -13.69 9.88 0.93
C THR A 89 -12.91 11.13 0.60
N THR A 90 -11.84 11.40 1.33
CA THR A 90 -11.14 12.69 1.27
C THR A 90 -9.77 12.59 0.60
N ALA A 91 -9.23 11.37 0.44
CA ALA A 91 -7.85 11.15 0.04
C ALA A 91 -6.85 11.94 0.92
N GLY A 92 -7.15 12.13 2.20
CA GLY A 92 -6.35 12.95 3.11
C GLY A 92 -6.34 14.45 2.79
N SER A 93 -7.23 14.94 1.91
CA SER A 93 -7.23 16.32 1.39
C SER A 93 -8.46 17.13 1.81
N ARG A 94 -8.26 18.44 2.04
CA ARG A 94 -9.35 19.39 2.28
C ARG A 94 -10.17 19.67 1.03
N ILE A 95 -9.62 19.49 -0.17
CA ILE A 95 -10.39 19.70 -1.40
C ILE A 95 -11.55 18.69 -1.55
N LEU A 96 -11.49 17.55 -0.86
CA LEU A 96 -12.51 16.52 -0.84
C LEU A 96 -13.19 16.37 0.53
N GLU A 97 -13.05 17.33 1.44
CA GLU A 97 -13.56 17.20 2.82
C GLU A 97 -15.08 16.99 2.91
N THR A 98 -15.82 17.43 1.89
CA THR A 98 -17.28 17.26 1.79
C THR A 98 -17.71 16.14 0.84
N TYR A 99 -16.76 15.46 0.18
CA TYR A 99 -17.08 14.46 -0.83
C TYR A 99 -17.55 13.15 -0.17
N LYS A 100 -18.72 12.69 -0.62
CA LYS A 100 -19.24 11.34 -0.34
C LYS A 100 -19.18 10.53 -1.62
N ALA A 101 -18.60 9.34 -1.55
CA ALA A 101 -18.46 8.49 -2.72
C ALA A 101 -19.84 8.08 -3.27
N THR A 102 -20.02 8.20 -4.59
CA THR A 102 -21.27 7.86 -5.28
C THR A 102 -21.35 6.40 -5.71
N ASN A 103 -20.29 5.63 -5.52
CA ASN A 103 -20.20 4.22 -5.89
C ASN A 103 -19.13 3.51 -5.07
N ASP A 104 -19.27 2.21 -4.89
CA ASP A 104 -18.19 1.36 -4.40
C ASP A 104 -17.10 1.25 -5.48
N SER A 105 -15.85 1.23 -5.05
CA SER A 105 -14.73 0.73 -5.85
C SER A 105 -14.87 -0.77 -6.08
N THR A 106 -14.24 -1.29 -7.13
CA THR A 106 -14.37 -2.72 -7.48
C THR A 106 -13.85 -3.64 -6.36
N VAL A 107 -12.76 -3.26 -5.69
CA VAL A 107 -12.24 -4.04 -4.55
C VAL A 107 -13.22 -4.07 -3.38
N ILE A 108 -13.95 -2.98 -3.14
CA ILE A 108 -14.96 -2.91 -2.07
C ILE A 108 -16.17 -3.77 -2.42
N LYS A 109 -16.63 -3.75 -3.69
CA LYS A 109 -17.69 -4.66 -4.15
C LYS A 109 -17.31 -6.13 -3.96
N LYS A 110 -16.07 -6.49 -4.33
CA LYS A 110 -15.54 -7.84 -4.15
C LYS A 110 -15.52 -8.25 -2.67
N LEU A 111 -14.96 -7.41 -1.80
CA LEU A 111 -14.90 -7.71 -0.36
C LEU A 111 -16.27 -7.76 0.31
N ARG A 112 -17.23 -6.93 -0.13
CA ARG A 112 -18.61 -6.97 0.35
C ARG A 112 -19.28 -8.30 -0.01
N ASN A 113 -19.01 -8.82 -1.21
CA ASN A 113 -19.51 -10.14 -1.64
C ASN A 113 -18.89 -11.30 -0.85
N GLU A 114 -17.73 -11.09 -0.24
CA GLU A 114 -17.07 -12.04 0.68
C GLU A 114 -17.52 -11.84 2.14
N GLY A 115 -18.42 -10.89 2.42
CA GLY A 115 -18.97 -10.63 3.75
C GLY A 115 -18.02 -9.87 4.69
N ALA A 116 -16.96 -9.26 4.18
CA ALA A 116 -16.02 -8.49 4.99
C ALA A 116 -16.69 -7.25 5.61
N VAL A 117 -16.25 -6.88 6.81
CA VAL A 117 -16.78 -5.74 7.56
C VAL A 117 -15.83 -4.54 7.43
N PHE A 118 -16.31 -3.39 7.01
CA PHE A 118 -15.49 -2.18 6.86
C PHE A 118 -15.57 -1.28 8.08
N LEU A 119 -14.49 -1.25 8.88
CA LEU A 119 -14.42 -0.44 10.11
C LEU A 119 -14.39 1.06 9.85
N GLY A 120 -13.85 1.50 8.71
CA GLY A 120 -13.68 2.92 8.40
C GLY A 120 -12.60 3.20 7.37
N LYS A 121 -12.30 4.49 7.22
CA LYS A 121 -11.30 5.04 6.31
C LYS A 121 -10.01 5.37 7.06
N THR A 122 -8.87 4.82 6.63
CA THR A 122 -7.56 5.08 7.24
C THR A 122 -6.90 6.33 6.67
N ASN A 123 -6.11 6.99 7.50
CA ASN A 123 -5.34 8.17 7.15
C ASN A 123 -4.23 7.86 6.15
N MET A 124 -3.78 8.89 5.44
CA MET A 124 -2.80 8.81 4.36
C MET A 124 -2.21 10.19 4.05
N ASP A 125 -1.05 10.22 3.40
CA ASP A 125 -0.59 11.46 2.75
C ASP A 125 -1.63 11.94 1.74
N GLU A 126 -1.77 13.26 1.64
CA GLU A 126 -2.72 13.90 0.74
C GLU A 126 -2.56 13.41 -0.71
N PHE A 127 -3.65 12.89 -1.30
CA PHE A 127 -3.66 12.26 -2.62
C PHE A 127 -2.58 11.20 -2.86
N ALA A 128 -2.17 10.49 -1.81
CA ALA A 128 -1.14 9.47 -1.80
C ALA A 128 0.29 10.00 -2.02
N MET A 129 0.52 11.31 -1.87
CA MET A 129 1.79 11.98 -2.20
C MET A 129 2.64 12.23 -0.95
N GLY A 130 3.46 11.25 -0.59
CA GLY A 130 4.41 11.33 0.51
C GLY A 130 4.82 9.93 0.98
N SER A 131 5.84 9.91 1.84
CA SER A 131 6.42 8.68 2.41
C SER A 131 6.44 8.72 3.95
N SER A 132 5.57 9.53 4.57
CA SER A 132 5.49 9.68 6.04
C SER A 132 4.09 9.84 6.63
N THR A 133 3.06 10.09 5.82
CA THR A 133 1.70 10.46 6.25
C THR A 133 1.63 11.83 6.95
N GLU A 134 2.71 12.61 6.94
CA GLU A 134 2.73 13.97 7.51
C GLU A 134 2.00 14.99 6.64
N ASN A 135 1.85 14.72 5.33
CA ASN A 135 1.12 15.60 4.43
C ASN A 135 -0.41 15.48 4.57
N SER A 136 -0.93 14.60 5.44
CA SER A 136 -2.38 14.52 5.67
C SER A 136 -2.94 15.85 6.14
N ALA A 137 -3.95 16.37 5.47
CA ALA A 137 -4.63 17.61 5.86
C ALA A 137 -5.50 17.47 7.13
N TYR A 138 -5.51 16.28 7.72
CA TYR A 138 -6.15 15.93 8.99
C TYR A 138 -5.14 15.64 10.11
N GLY A 139 -3.85 15.91 9.85
CA GLY A 139 -2.76 15.71 10.79
C GLY A 139 -2.06 14.35 10.61
N PRO A 140 -0.82 14.22 11.11
CA PRO A 140 0.00 13.04 10.91
C PRO A 140 -0.56 11.82 11.65
N THR A 141 -0.38 10.64 11.07
CA THR A 141 -0.46 9.37 11.81
C THR A 141 0.84 9.17 12.59
N GLN A 142 0.75 8.61 13.80
CA GLN A 142 1.91 8.30 14.62
C GLN A 142 2.34 6.85 14.44
N HIS A 143 3.64 6.56 14.53
CA HIS A 143 4.13 5.19 14.50
C HIS A 143 3.66 4.39 15.74
N PRO A 144 3.19 3.14 15.57
CA PRO A 144 2.52 2.39 16.63
C PRO A 144 3.42 1.96 17.80
N ARG A 145 4.75 1.87 17.59
CA ARG A 145 5.74 1.53 18.63
C ARG A 145 6.50 2.74 19.18
N ASP A 146 6.53 3.85 18.45
CA ASP A 146 7.28 5.05 18.81
C ASP A 146 6.52 6.30 18.33
N PRO A 147 5.74 6.96 19.20
CA PRO A 147 4.98 8.14 18.87
C PRO A 147 5.79 9.33 18.34
N GLU A 148 7.13 9.35 18.38
CA GLU A 148 7.93 10.41 17.75
C GLU A 148 8.22 10.15 16.26
N ARG A 149 7.97 8.93 15.78
CA ARG A 149 8.33 8.49 14.43
C ARG A 149 7.15 8.39 13.49
N VAL A 150 7.48 8.34 12.21
CA VAL A 150 6.51 8.21 11.12
C VAL A 150 6.12 6.73 10.92
N PRO A 151 4.86 6.42 10.59
CA PRO A 151 4.42 5.07 10.19
C PRO A 151 4.76 4.75 8.72
N GLY A 152 5.45 5.67 8.03
CA GLY A 152 5.67 5.62 6.59
C GLY A 152 4.54 6.27 5.81
N GLY A 153 4.62 6.22 4.48
CA GLY A 153 3.60 6.78 3.61
C GLY A 153 3.58 6.17 2.21
N SER A 154 2.49 6.35 1.45
CA SER A 154 1.31 7.12 1.83
C SER A 154 0.22 6.31 2.53
N SER A 155 0.37 4.99 2.71
CA SER A 155 -0.60 4.17 3.44
C SER A 155 -0.27 4.02 4.93
N GLY A 156 0.32 5.05 5.56
CA GLY A 156 0.76 4.99 6.96
C GLY A 156 -0.38 4.75 7.96
N GLY A 157 -1.58 5.29 7.71
CA GLY A 157 -2.76 4.99 8.52
C GLY A 157 -3.16 3.52 8.46
N SER A 158 -3.14 2.91 7.27
CA SER A 158 -3.40 1.46 7.11
C SER A 158 -2.35 0.61 7.83
N ALA A 159 -1.07 0.95 7.69
CA ALA A 159 0.00 0.22 8.37
C ALA A 159 -0.11 0.32 9.89
N CYS A 160 -0.30 1.53 10.41
CA CYS A 160 -0.49 1.77 11.82
C CYS A 160 -1.73 1.04 12.36
N ALA A 161 -2.85 1.03 11.63
CA ALA A 161 -4.07 0.37 12.07
C ALA A 161 -3.90 -1.15 12.21
N VAL A 162 -3.16 -1.80 11.31
CA VAL A 162 -2.86 -3.24 11.40
C VAL A 162 -1.88 -3.52 12.53
N ALA A 163 -0.77 -2.78 12.59
CA ALA A 163 0.29 -2.97 13.58
C ALA A 163 -0.14 -2.63 15.02
N ALA A 164 -1.17 -1.80 15.20
CA ALA A 164 -1.73 -1.43 16.50
C ALA A 164 -3.02 -2.19 16.86
N ASP A 165 -3.35 -3.26 16.14
CA ASP A 165 -4.56 -4.07 16.36
C ASP A 165 -5.85 -3.24 16.39
N LEU A 166 -5.92 -2.21 15.54
CA LEU A 166 -7.14 -1.42 15.32
C LEU A 166 -8.03 -2.05 14.24
N CYS A 167 -7.48 -3.00 13.49
CA CYS A 167 -8.16 -3.86 12.53
C CYS A 167 -7.38 -5.18 12.39
N ILE A 168 -7.95 -6.18 11.74
CA ILE A 168 -7.22 -7.42 11.42
C ILE A 168 -6.29 -7.22 10.23
N ALA A 169 -6.81 -6.57 9.19
CA ALA A 169 -6.12 -6.31 7.94
C ALA A 169 -6.63 -5.01 7.32
N ALA A 170 -5.87 -4.48 6.38
CA ALA A 170 -6.23 -3.26 5.67
C ALA A 170 -5.95 -3.36 4.16
N LEU A 171 -6.60 -2.47 3.40
CA LEU A 171 -6.18 -2.14 2.05
C LEU A 171 -5.36 -0.85 2.04
N GLY A 172 -4.31 -0.85 1.24
CA GLY A 172 -3.53 0.33 0.87
C GLY A 172 -3.51 0.53 -0.64
N SER A 173 -2.78 1.56 -1.07
CA SER A 173 -2.42 1.77 -2.48
C SER A 173 -0.93 2.09 -2.58
N ASP A 174 -0.26 1.56 -3.60
CA ASP A 174 1.18 1.65 -3.84
C ASP A 174 1.44 2.23 -5.23
N THR A 175 2.04 3.41 -5.27
CA THR A 175 2.42 4.11 -6.51
C THR A 175 3.94 4.12 -6.70
N GLY A 176 4.72 4.18 -5.61
CA GLY A 176 6.18 4.13 -5.62
C GLY A 176 6.79 3.38 -4.42
N GLY A 177 5.98 2.65 -3.65
CA GLY A 177 6.36 2.08 -2.35
C GLY A 177 5.29 2.22 -1.27
N SER A 178 4.18 2.89 -1.58
CA SER A 178 3.22 3.35 -0.58
C SER A 178 2.42 2.27 0.17
N ILE A 179 2.62 0.99 -0.12
CA ILE A 179 2.20 -0.14 0.73
C ILE A 179 3.40 -0.76 1.44
N ARG A 180 4.47 -1.01 0.69
CA ARG A 180 5.66 -1.74 1.15
C ARG A 180 6.47 -0.95 2.18
N GLN A 181 6.71 0.32 1.95
CA GLN A 181 7.47 1.17 2.87
C GLN A 181 6.75 1.35 4.23
N PRO A 182 5.44 1.66 4.28
CA PRO A 182 4.72 1.69 5.55
C PRO A 182 4.69 0.33 6.26
N ALA A 183 4.60 -0.76 5.50
CA ALA A 183 4.63 -2.11 6.06
C ALA A 183 6.00 -2.44 6.67
N ALA A 184 7.09 -2.05 6.01
CA ALA A 184 8.45 -2.15 6.54
C ALA A 184 8.60 -1.37 7.85
N PHE A 185 8.16 -0.10 7.88
CA PHE A 185 8.27 0.75 9.06
C PHE A 185 7.43 0.22 10.23
N CYS A 186 6.19 -0.22 9.98
CA CYS A 186 5.30 -0.70 11.03
C CYS A 186 5.50 -2.19 11.40
N GLY A 187 6.37 -2.91 10.69
CA GLY A 187 6.68 -4.32 10.96
C GLY A 187 5.53 -5.27 10.65
N ILE A 188 4.83 -5.04 9.54
CA ILE A 188 3.73 -5.87 9.05
C ILE A 188 4.03 -6.37 7.63
N VAL A 189 3.14 -7.19 7.08
CA VAL A 189 3.21 -7.62 5.68
C VAL A 189 2.50 -6.60 4.80
N GLY A 190 3.16 -6.14 3.74
CA GLY A 190 2.60 -5.24 2.74
C GLY A 190 2.83 -5.78 1.34
N PHE A 191 1.75 -6.12 0.64
CA PHE A 191 1.83 -6.75 -0.67
C PHE A 191 1.30 -5.83 -1.78
N LYS A 192 2.19 -5.46 -2.71
CA LYS A 192 1.82 -4.80 -3.96
C LYS A 192 1.75 -5.83 -5.08
N PRO A 193 0.56 -6.19 -5.58
CA PRO A 193 0.43 -7.16 -6.65
C PRO A 193 0.93 -6.60 -7.99
N SER A 194 0.96 -7.47 -9.01
CA SER A 194 1.28 -7.09 -10.38
C SER A 194 0.38 -5.97 -10.88
N TYR A 195 0.93 -5.03 -11.66
CA TYR A 195 0.10 -4.01 -12.28
C TYR A 195 -0.90 -4.66 -13.25
N GLY A 196 -2.19 -4.41 -13.00
CA GLY A 196 -3.34 -4.99 -13.70
C GLY A 196 -4.00 -6.20 -13.01
N HIS A 197 -3.43 -6.79 -11.95
CA HIS A 197 -4.09 -7.90 -11.24
C HIS A 197 -5.28 -7.47 -10.38
N VAL A 198 -5.23 -6.27 -9.82
CA VAL A 198 -6.33 -5.66 -9.06
C VAL A 198 -6.85 -4.46 -9.84
N SER A 199 -8.17 -4.30 -9.85
CA SER A 199 -8.82 -3.15 -10.50
C SER A 199 -8.53 -1.86 -9.75
N ARG A 200 -8.36 -0.79 -10.53
CA ARG A 200 -8.21 0.59 -10.06
C ARG A 200 -9.52 1.38 -10.18
N SER A 201 -10.60 0.75 -10.62
CA SER A 201 -11.94 1.38 -10.65
C SER A 201 -12.39 1.74 -9.24
N GLY A 202 -12.55 3.04 -9.01
CA GLY A 202 -12.86 3.62 -7.71
C GLY A 202 -11.68 3.78 -6.75
N LEU A 203 -10.44 3.62 -7.24
CA LEU A 203 -9.27 4.23 -6.63
C LEU A 203 -9.18 5.68 -7.10
N ILE A 204 -9.04 6.64 -6.19
CA ILE A 204 -8.71 8.01 -6.56
C ILE A 204 -7.26 8.00 -7.08
N ALA A 205 -7.13 8.19 -8.40
CA ALA A 205 -5.85 8.08 -9.10
C ALA A 205 -4.86 9.15 -8.64
N MET A 206 -3.65 8.71 -8.35
CA MET A 206 -2.45 9.54 -8.24
C MET A 206 -1.72 9.50 -9.59
N ALA A 207 -1.07 8.37 -9.91
CA ALA A 207 -0.44 8.13 -11.20
C ALA A 207 -0.94 6.82 -11.80
N SER A 208 -1.84 6.97 -12.77
CA SER A 208 -2.60 5.89 -13.40
C SER A 208 -1.75 4.72 -13.89
N SER A 209 -0.55 4.95 -14.41
CA SER A 209 0.31 3.86 -14.91
C SER A 209 1.15 3.16 -13.84
N PHE A 210 0.98 3.52 -12.57
CA PHE A 210 1.77 3.02 -11.44
C PHE A 210 0.88 2.50 -10.30
N ASP A 211 -0.24 3.18 -10.04
CA ASP A 211 -1.12 2.92 -8.91
C ASP A 211 -1.57 1.47 -8.88
N GLN A 212 -1.44 0.83 -7.71
CA GLN A 212 -2.05 -0.47 -7.48
C GLN A 212 -2.56 -0.62 -6.05
N ILE A 213 -3.78 -1.15 -5.89
CA ILE A 213 -4.32 -1.52 -4.58
C ILE A 213 -3.68 -2.82 -4.12
N GLY A 214 -3.39 -2.93 -2.82
CA GLY A 214 -2.81 -4.14 -2.26
C GLY A 214 -3.14 -4.39 -0.78
N PRO A 215 -3.02 -5.65 -0.32
CA PRO A 215 -3.19 -6.03 1.09
C PRO A 215 -2.10 -5.48 2.01
N MET A 216 -2.51 -5.18 3.25
CA MET A 216 -1.64 -4.93 4.40
C MET A 216 -2.12 -5.77 5.58
N THR A 217 -1.31 -6.71 6.04
CA THR A 217 -1.74 -7.81 6.93
C THR A 217 -0.66 -8.17 7.95
N LYS A 218 -1.01 -9.02 8.92
CA LYS A 218 -0.05 -9.51 9.94
C LYS A 218 0.74 -10.73 9.48
N SER A 219 0.26 -11.45 8.48
CA SER A 219 0.93 -12.62 7.90
C SER A 219 0.85 -12.66 6.38
N VAL A 220 1.75 -13.41 5.75
CA VAL A 220 1.75 -13.66 4.31
C VAL A 220 0.51 -14.47 3.88
N GLU A 221 0.06 -15.39 4.73
CA GLU A 221 -1.19 -16.15 4.50
C GLU A 221 -2.40 -15.21 4.38
N ASP A 222 -2.53 -14.24 5.29
CA ASP A 222 -3.61 -13.25 5.24
C ASP A 222 -3.50 -12.34 4.01
N ALA A 223 -2.27 -11.95 3.60
CA ALA A 223 -2.06 -11.17 2.40
C ALA A 223 -2.54 -11.94 1.15
N SER A 224 -2.25 -13.24 1.10
CA SER A 224 -2.72 -14.14 0.04
C SER A 224 -4.24 -14.26 0.00
N LEU A 225 -4.89 -14.46 1.17
CA LEU A 225 -6.35 -14.52 1.28
C LEU A 225 -7.02 -13.24 0.79
N LEU A 226 -6.53 -12.08 1.24
CA LEU A 226 -7.10 -10.80 0.87
C LEU A 226 -6.84 -10.46 -0.60
N PHE A 227 -5.64 -10.77 -1.12
CA PHE A 227 -5.33 -10.59 -2.53
C PHE A 227 -6.24 -11.42 -3.42
N LYS A 228 -6.45 -12.71 -3.09
CA LYS A 228 -7.34 -13.60 -3.83
C LYS A 228 -8.75 -13.05 -3.95
N ALA A 229 -9.27 -12.41 -2.89
CA ALA A 229 -10.59 -11.80 -2.88
C ALA A 229 -10.69 -10.56 -3.80
N ILE A 230 -9.65 -9.73 -3.85
CA ILE A 230 -9.69 -8.45 -4.59
C ILE A 230 -9.18 -8.55 -6.04
N ALA A 231 -8.43 -9.60 -6.37
CA ALA A 231 -7.84 -9.79 -7.70
C ALA A 231 -8.89 -10.14 -8.78
N GLY A 232 -8.51 -9.92 -10.04
CA GLY A 232 -9.24 -10.36 -11.23
C GLY A 232 -9.69 -9.22 -12.13
N SER A 233 -10.16 -9.60 -13.32
CA SER A 233 -10.64 -8.68 -14.35
C SER A 233 -11.81 -7.83 -13.87
N ASP A 234 -11.87 -6.60 -14.36
CA ASP A 234 -12.98 -5.68 -14.13
C ASP A 234 -13.35 -4.96 -15.44
N PRO A 235 -14.60 -5.07 -15.92
CA PRO A 235 -15.02 -4.35 -17.12
C PRO A 235 -14.99 -2.82 -16.97
N LEU A 236 -14.93 -2.29 -15.75
CA LEU A 236 -14.79 -0.85 -15.47
C LEU A 236 -13.32 -0.39 -15.50
N ASP A 237 -12.36 -1.31 -15.59
CA ASP A 237 -10.94 -1.02 -15.67
C ASP A 237 -10.27 -1.81 -16.80
N GLN A 238 -10.08 -1.13 -17.93
CA GLN A 238 -9.45 -1.66 -19.14
C GLN A 238 -7.97 -2.03 -18.96
N THR A 239 -7.36 -1.68 -17.82
CA THR A 239 -5.98 -2.04 -17.51
C THR A 239 -5.86 -3.33 -16.70
N THR A 240 -6.99 -3.91 -16.28
CA THR A 240 -6.97 -5.22 -15.64
C THR A 240 -6.51 -6.30 -16.62
N SER A 241 -5.73 -7.25 -16.12
CA SER A 241 -5.18 -8.36 -16.88
C SER A 241 -5.18 -9.60 -16.01
N MET A 242 -5.70 -10.70 -16.56
CA MET A 242 -5.83 -11.97 -15.83
C MET A 242 -4.49 -12.69 -15.63
N GLY A 243 -3.41 -12.26 -16.31
CA GLY A 243 -2.07 -12.80 -16.14
C GLY A 243 -2.06 -14.33 -16.14
N ARG A 244 -1.41 -14.92 -15.12
CA ARG A 244 -1.53 -16.34 -14.79
C ARG A 244 -2.46 -16.52 -13.58
N PRO A 245 -3.12 -17.68 -13.42
CA PRO A 245 -3.94 -17.95 -12.24
C PRO A 245 -3.11 -17.84 -10.95
N PHE A 246 -3.61 -17.10 -9.97
CA PHE A 246 -3.01 -17.02 -8.64
C PHE A 246 -3.38 -18.28 -7.84
N ASN A 247 -2.40 -19.16 -7.60
CA ASN A 247 -2.59 -20.40 -6.85
C ASN A 247 -1.35 -20.76 -6.01
N PRO A 248 -1.07 -20.03 -4.92
CA PRO A 248 0.07 -20.29 -4.06
C PRO A 248 0.00 -21.69 -3.44
N SER A 249 1.17 -22.31 -3.30
CA SER A 249 1.33 -23.67 -2.76
C SER A 249 1.74 -23.71 -1.29
N PHE A 250 2.14 -22.57 -0.71
CA PHE A 250 2.59 -22.41 0.67
C PHE A 250 3.69 -23.43 1.06
N PRO A 251 4.83 -23.45 0.34
CA PRO A 251 5.89 -24.41 0.60
C PRO A 251 6.57 -24.13 1.94
N LYS A 252 7.12 -25.18 2.55
CA LYS A 252 7.87 -25.09 3.83
C LYS A 252 9.37 -24.81 3.64
N ASN A 253 9.85 -24.73 2.40
CA ASN A 253 11.24 -24.51 2.06
C ASN A 253 11.36 -23.84 0.69
N LEU A 254 12.58 -23.44 0.33
CA LEU A 254 12.91 -22.71 -0.90
C LEU A 254 13.82 -23.53 -1.81
N LYS A 255 13.77 -24.87 -1.73
CA LYS A 255 14.70 -25.74 -2.45
C LYS A 255 14.63 -25.51 -3.96
N GLY A 256 15.73 -25.00 -4.52
CA GLY A 256 15.87 -24.76 -5.96
C GLY A 256 15.29 -23.43 -6.44
N VAL A 257 14.70 -22.62 -5.57
CA VAL A 257 14.30 -21.24 -5.89
C VAL A 257 15.56 -20.40 -6.07
N ARG A 258 15.65 -19.70 -7.19
CA ARG A 258 16.78 -18.82 -7.54
C ARG A 258 16.49 -17.42 -7.03
N ILE A 259 17.35 -16.88 -6.18
CA ILE A 259 17.19 -15.57 -5.56
C ILE A 259 18.34 -14.66 -5.96
N GLY A 260 18.01 -13.55 -6.62
CA GLY A 260 18.96 -12.54 -7.04
C GLY A 260 19.15 -11.44 -6.01
N LEU A 261 20.40 -11.07 -5.77
CA LEU A 261 20.81 -9.88 -5.01
C LEU A 261 21.28 -8.82 -6.00
N PRO A 262 20.49 -7.78 -6.33
CA PRO A 262 20.89 -6.77 -7.32
C PRO A 262 22.04 -5.93 -6.79
N LYS A 263 23.25 -6.01 -7.37
CA LYS A 263 24.46 -5.36 -6.81
C LYS A 263 24.27 -3.87 -6.50
N GLN A 264 23.51 -3.18 -7.36
CA GLN A 264 23.20 -1.76 -7.26
C GLN A 264 22.35 -1.42 -6.03
N ALA A 265 21.58 -2.38 -5.51
CA ALA A 265 20.76 -2.22 -4.32
C ALA A 265 21.52 -2.47 -3.01
N TRP A 266 22.81 -2.85 -3.05
CA TRP A 266 23.62 -3.18 -1.86
C TRP A 266 24.80 -2.22 -1.63
N GLY A 267 24.80 -1.09 -2.33
CA GLY A 267 25.82 -0.04 -2.24
C GLY A 267 25.72 0.83 -0.98
N ASP A 268 26.39 1.98 -1.01
CA ASP A 268 26.38 2.97 0.07
C ASP A 268 24.96 3.56 0.26
N GLY A 269 24.61 3.91 1.50
CA GLY A 269 23.32 4.55 1.83
C GLY A 269 22.30 3.68 2.57
N ILE A 270 22.60 2.39 2.79
CA ILE A 270 21.83 1.54 3.72
C ILE A 270 22.42 1.69 5.12
N ASP A 271 21.56 1.96 6.10
CA ASP A 271 21.93 1.93 7.52
C ASP A 271 22.56 0.58 7.90
N ALA A 272 23.59 0.62 8.76
CA ALA A 272 24.34 -0.59 9.11
C ALA A 272 23.49 -1.64 9.83
N GLY A 273 22.53 -1.20 10.66
CA GLY A 273 21.59 -2.09 11.34
C GLY A 273 20.59 -2.73 10.39
N VAL A 274 20.07 -1.96 9.44
CA VAL A 274 19.23 -2.48 8.35
C VAL A 274 20.00 -3.52 7.54
N ARG A 275 21.22 -3.18 7.08
CA ARG A 275 22.06 -4.10 6.30
C ARG A 275 22.28 -5.42 7.04
N ALA A 276 22.67 -5.37 8.31
CA ALA A 276 22.94 -6.57 9.11
C ALA A 276 21.72 -7.50 9.19
N HIS A 277 20.52 -6.97 9.46
CA HIS A 277 19.31 -7.81 9.55
C HIS A 277 18.86 -8.38 8.21
N VAL A 278 19.09 -7.67 7.10
CA VAL A 278 18.78 -8.18 5.77
C VAL A 278 19.81 -9.26 5.37
N GLU A 279 21.08 -9.12 5.75
CA GLU A 279 22.09 -10.17 5.59
C GLU A 279 21.76 -11.43 6.41
N GLU A 280 21.29 -11.28 7.65
CA GLU A 280 20.76 -12.40 8.46
C GLU A 280 19.58 -13.09 7.77
N ALA A 281 18.67 -12.32 7.17
CA ALA A 281 17.55 -12.86 6.42
C ALA A 281 18.01 -13.67 5.20
N ILE A 282 19.06 -13.22 4.50
CA ILE A 282 19.66 -13.97 3.39
C ILE A 282 20.19 -15.32 3.86
N GLU A 283 20.83 -15.40 5.03
CA GLU A 283 21.33 -16.67 5.57
C GLU A 283 20.19 -17.63 5.93
N ILE A 284 19.08 -17.13 6.48
CA ILE A 284 17.87 -17.93 6.71
C ILE A 284 17.33 -18.47 5.37
N ILE A 285 17.21 -17.61 4.36
CA ILE A 285 16.75 -17.96 3.01
C ILE A 285 17.64 -19.06 2.38
N LYS A 286 18.96 -18.94 2.50
CA LYS A 286 19.90 -20.00 2.07
C LYS A 286 19.68 -21.30 2.83
N SER A 287 19.45 -21.24 4.15
CA SER A 287 19.19 -22.43 4.98
C SER A 287 17.91 -23.18 4.58
N LEU A 288 16.94 -22.48 3.99
CA LEU A 288 15.73 -23.06 3.39
C LEU A 288 15.98 -23.73 2.04
N GLY A 289 17.20 -23.69 1.50
CA GLY A 289 17.60 -24.36 0.26
C GLY A 289 17.51 -23.50 -1.00
N ALA A 290 17.33 -22.17 -0.85
CA ALA A 290 17.38 -21.25 -1.97
C ALA A 290 18.81 -21.13 -2.55
N ILE A 291 18.89 -20.91 -3.86
CA ILE A 291 20.13 -20.61 -4.56
C ILE A 291 20.25 -19.09 -4.65
N VAL A 292 21.10 -18.51 -3.82
CA VAL A 292 21.27 -17.04 -3.75
C VAL A 292 22.50 -16.62 -4.56
N THR A 293 22.31 -15.72 -5.53
CA THR A 293 23.37 -15.22 -6.40
C THR A 293 23.27 -13.70 -6.57
N GLU A 294 24.40 -13.03 -6.75
CA GLU A 294 24.40 -11.63 -7.18
C GLU A 294 23.93 -11.51 -8.64
N VAL A 295 23.17 -10.46 -8.95
CA VAL A 295 22.70 -10.14 -10.30
C VAL A 295 22.94 -8.67 -10.62
N ASP A 296 23.07 -8.35 -11.90
CA ASP A 296 23.22 -6.98 -12.35
C ASP A 296 21.87 -6.37 -12.75
N LEU A 297 21.50 -5.26 -12.12
CA LEU A 297 20.34 -4.45 -12.46
C LEU A 297 20.74 -2.97 -12.46
N PRO A 298 21.57 -2.53 -13.43
CA PRO A 298 22.11 -1.18 -13.46
C PRO A 298 21.03 -0.10 -13.52
N GLU A 299 19.90 -0.38 -14.17
CA GLU A 299 18.80 0.56 -14.35
C GLU A 299 18.03 0.91 -13.05
N THR A 300 18.42 0.33 -11.91
CA THR A 300 17.87 0.68 -10.58
C THR A 300 18.14 2.14 -10.21
N GLU A 301 19.30 2.70 -10.59
CA GLU A 301 19.64 4.09 -10.25
C GLU A 301 18.71 5.10 -10.94
N GLU A 302 18.33 4.84 -12.20
CA GLU A 302 17.44 5.73 -12.95
C GLU A 302 15.96 5.57 -12.56
N ALA A 303 15.58 4.48 -11.90
CA ALA A 303 14.18 4.20 -11.56
C ALA A 303 13.54 5.31 -10.73
N LEU A 304 14.29 5.86 -9.76
CA LEU A 304 13.82 6.97 -8.93
C LEU A 304 13.59 8.24 -9.76
N ALA A 305 14.54 8.60 -10.61
CA ALA A 305 14.42 9.77 -11.49
C ALA A 305 13.25 9.62 -12.48
N VAL A 306 13.10 8.44 -13.09
CA VAL A 306 11.99 8.12 -13.99
C VAL A 306 10.65 8.24 -13.28
N TYR A 307 10.55 7.70 -12.05
CA TYR A 307 9.35 7.81 -11.23
C TYR A 307 9.00 9.27 -10.97
N TYR A 308 9.93 10.09 -10.48
CA TYR A 308 9.69 11.51 -10.16
C TYR A 308 9.54 12.43 -11.38
N ILE A 309 9.66 11.92 -12.61
CA ILE A 309 9.25 12.64 -13.83
C ILE A 309 7.85 12.20 -14.27
N LEU A 310 7.63 10.88 -14.40
CA LEU A 310 6.39 10.36 -14.97
C LEU A 310 5.20 10.51 -14.00
N MET A 311 5.42 10.25 -12.71
CA MET A 311 4.37 10.35 -11.70
C MET A 311 3.82 11.78 -11.61
N PRO A 312 4.62 12.85 -11.48
CA PRO A 312 4.08 14.21 -11.44
C PRO A 312 3.32 14.59 -12.72
N CYS A 313 3.78 14.14 -13.90
CA CYS A 313 3.06 14.34 -15.17
C CYS A 313 1.64 13.79 -15.10
N GLU A 314 1.48 12.54 -14.65
CA GLU A 314 0.15 11.93 -14.52
C GLU A 314 -0.68 12.55 -13.40
N VAL A 315 -0.07 12.91 -12.28
CA VAL A 315 -0.71 13.67 -11.21
C VAL A 315 -1.29 14.98 -11.73
N SER A 316 -0.52 15.72 -12.52
CA SER A 316 -0.95 17.03 -13.02
C SER A 316 -2.21 16.94 -13.86
N ALA A 317 -2.37 15.87 -14.66
CA ALA A 317 -3.56 15.59 -15.45
C ALA A 317 -4.70 14.96 -14.61
N ASN A 318 -4.39 13.99 -13.75
CA ASN A 318 -5.39 13.27 -12.97
C ASN A 318 -6.14 14.17 -11.99
N LEU A 319 -5.43 15.13 -11.38
CA LEU A 319 -5.98 16.04 -10.38
C LEU A 319 -6.65 17.29 -10.98
N GLU A 320 -6.65 17.50 -12.31
CA GLU A 320 -7.34 18.65 -12.94
C GLU A 320 -8.84 18.65 -12.62
N ARG A 321 -9.43 17.46 -12.43
CA ARG A 321 -10.86 17.28 -12.12
C ARG A 321 -11.31 17.88 -10.79
N PHE A 322 -10.37 18.17 -9.88
CA PHE A 322 -10.67 18.74 -8.57
C PHE A 322 -10.70 20.27 -8.70
N ASP A 323 -11.90 20.75 -8.98
CA ASP A 323 -12.16 22.10 -9.45
C ASP A 323 -13.27 22.82 -8.66
N GLY A 324 -13.91 22.09 -7.72
CA GLY A 324 -15.00 22.58 -6.87
C GLY A 324 -16.35 22.72 -7.58
N ILE A 325 -16.45 22.41 -8.88
CA ILE A 325 -17.68 22.65 -9.64
C ILE A 325 -18.69 21.52 -9.43
N ARG A 326 -18.24 20.27 -9.61
CA ARG A 326 -19.12 19.08 -9.54
C ARG A 326 -19.18 18.48 -8.13
N TYR A 327 -18.07 18.55 -7.40
CA TYR A 327 -17.95 17.97 -6.06
C TYR A 327 -16.72 18.57 -5.34
N GLY A 328 -16.63 18.30 -4.04
CA GLY A 328 -15.55 18.79 -3.19
C GLY A 328 -15.71 20.24 -2.77
N ARG A 329 -14.63 20.81 -2.24
CA ARG A 329 -14.56 22.20 -1.78
C ARG A 329 -14.64 23.15 -2.97
N ARG A 330 -15.47 24.18 -2.83
CA ARG A 330 -15.61 25.28 -3.79
C ARG A 330 -15.41 26.61 -3.10
N GLU A 331 -14.51 27.41 -3.62
CA GLU A 331 -14.31 28.81 -3.22
C GLU A 331 -14.76 29.73 -4.34
N THR A 332 -16.07 30.03 -4.36
CA THR A 332 -16.67 30.92 -5.36
C THR A 332 -16.03 32.30 -5.31
N SER A 333 -15.73 32.85 -6.48
CA SER A 333 -15.16 34.20 -6.67
C SER A 333 -15.87 34.92 -7.81
N ASP A 334 -15.47 36.16 -8.10
CA ASP A 334 -16.12 37.01 -9.11
C ASP A 334 -16.02 36.41 -10.52
N THR A 335 -14.92 35.73 -10.82
CA THR A 335 -14.73 35.02 -12.09
C THR A 335 -14.63 33.50 -11.91
N LEU A 336 -14.94 32.77 -13.00
CA LEU A 336 -14.74 31.32 -13.05
C LEU A 336 -13.27 30.94 -12.86
N LEU A 337 -12.35 31.73 -13.44
CA LEU A 337 -10.92 31.51 -13.29
C LEU A 337 -10.48 31.64 -11.82
N GLU A 338 -10.87 32.70 -11.14
CA GLU A 338 -10.58 32.87 -9.72
C GLU A 338 -11.21 31.77 -8.87
N THR A 339 -12.41 31.32 -9.21
CA THR A 339 -13.04 30.19 -8.52
C THR A 339 -12.19 28.92 -8.62
N TYR A 340 -11.63 28.61 -9.80
CA TYR A 340 -10.70 27.49 -9.95
C TYR A 340 -9.40 27.69 -9.17
N LEU A 341 -8.79 28.87 -9.31
CA LEU A 341 -7.51 29.20 -8.67
C LEU A 341 -7.62 29.14 -7.14
N ASN A 342 -8.68 29.72 -6.57
CA ASN A 342 -8.90 29.75 -5.13
C ASN A 342 -9.28 28.36 -4.59
N SER A 343 -10.20 27.64 -5.26
CA SER A 343 -10.59 26.29 -4.83
C SER A 343 -9.41 25.33 -4.80
N ARG A 344 -8.52 25.37 -5.81
CA ARG A 344 -7.33 24.53 -5.87
C ARG A 344 -6.21 25.05 -4.99
N GLY A 345 -5.96 26.36 -5.02
CA GLY A 345 -4.87 27.01 -4.30
C GLY A 345 -5.00 26.87 -2.78
N ASN A 346 -6.23 26.92 -2.26
CA ASN A 346 -6.54 26.80 -0.83
C ASN A 346 -7.01 25.39 -0.43
N GLY A 347 -7.39 24.55 -1.40
CA GLY A 347 -7.87 23.19 -1.16
C GLY A 347 -6.79 22.11 -1.21
N LEU A 348 -5.73 22.30 -2.01
CA LEU A 348 -4.62 21.36 -2.16
C LEU A 348 -3.42 21.77 -1.30
N GLY A 349 -2.82 20.83 -0.57
CA GLY A 349 -1.61 21.06 0.20
C GLY A 349 -0.37 21.29 -0.66
N GLU A 350 0.73 21.63 0.00
CA GLU A 350 1.96 22.08 -0.66
C GLU A 350 2.60 21.01 -1.54
N GLU A 351 2.74 19.78 -1.05
CA GLU A 351 3.36 18.70 -1.83
C GLU A 351 2.52 18.34 -3.06
N VAL A 352 1.19 18.33 -2.93
CA VAL A 352 0.29 18.08 -4.06
C VAL A 352 0.43 19.18 -5.11
N ARG A 353 0.43 20.46 -4.69
CA ARG A 353 0.67 21.59 -5.60
C ARG A 353 2.05 21.51 -6.26
N ARG A 354 3.10 21.14 -5.52
CA ARG A 354 4.46 20.95 -6.04
C ARG A 354 4.48 19.93 -7.18
N ARG A 355 3.85 18.76 -6.98
CA ARG A 355 3.80 17.70 -8.01
C ARG A 355 2.95 18.09 -9.20
N VAL A 356 1.83 18.79 -9.00
CA VAL A 356 1.04 19.37 -10.11
C VAL A 356 1.90 20.33 -10.94
N MET A 357 2.60 21.28 -10.29
CA MET A 357 3.46 22.24 -10.99
C MET A 357 4.59 21.56 -11.78
N LEU A 358 5.29 20.59 -11.17
CA LEU A 358 6.36 19.83 -11.83
C LEU A 358 5.83 19.03 -13.03
N GLY A 359 4.68 18.38 -12.88
CA GLY A 359 4.05 17.64 -13.97
C GLY A 359 3.62 18.53 -15.13
N THR A 360 2.95 19.65 -14.84
CA THR A 360 2.55 20.62 -15.86
C THR A 360 3.78 21.18 -16.59
N TYR A 361 4.88 21.45 -15.89
CA TYR A 361 6.14 21.86 -16.50
C TYR A 361 6.72 20.77 -17.42
N ALA A 362 6.85 19.53 -16.94
CA ALA A 362 7.42 18.42 -17.71
C ALA A 362 6.57 18.02 -18.93
N LEU A 363 5.26 18.31 -18.91
CA LEU A 363 4.34 18.12 -20.05
C LEU A 363 4.25 19.34 -20.98
N SER A 364 4.80 20.48 -20.60
CA SER A 364 4.67 21.71 -21.38
C SER A 364 5.43 21.67 -22.71
N GLN A 365 4.94 22.46 -23.67
CA GLN A 365 5.57 22.59 -24.98
C GLN A 365 7.03 23.05 -24.84
N GLY A 366 7.95 22.35 -25.50
CA GLY A 366 9.40 22.60 -25.42
C GLY A 366 10.14 21.72 -24.40
N TYR A 367 9.44 21.22 -23.37
CA TYR A 367 10.02 20.36 -22.34
C TYR A 367 9.55 18.90 -22.42
N TYR A 368 8.39 18.64 -23.05
CA TYR A 368 7.80 17.31 -23.22
C TYR A 368 8.79 16.23 -23.71
N ASP A 369 9.51 16.52 -24.80
CA ASP A 369 10.45 15.54 -25.39
C ASP A 369 11.66 15.28 -24.48
N ALA A 370 12.13 16.31 -23.76
CA ALA A 370 13.31 16.25 -22.90
C ALA A 370 13.04 15.56 -21.56
N TYR A 371 11.83 15.70 -21.02
CA TYR A 371 11.43 15.12 -19.73
C TYR A 371 10.52 13.91 -19.92
N TYR A 372 9.24 14.12 -20.21
CA TYR A 372 8.24 13.05 -20.24
C TYR A 372 8.60 11.94 -21.22
N ARG A 373 8.88 12.29 -22.49
CA ARG A 373 9.19 11.29 -23.52
C ARG A 373 10.50 10.57 -23.25
N GLN A 374 11.49 11.27 -22.69
CA GLN A 374 12.76 10.66 -22.32
C GLN A 374 12.57 9.68 -21.15
N ALA A 375 11.87 10.08 -20.09
CA ALA A 375 11.55 9.20 -18.97
C ALA A 375 10.72 7.98 -19.40
N ALA A 376 9.78 8.14 -20.33
CA ALA A 376 9.01 7.02 -20.89
C ALA A 376 9.89 6.01 -21.64
N LYS A 377 10.93 6.48 -22.37
CA LYS A 377 11.91 5.58 -23.01
C LYS A 377 12.76 4.84 -21.98
N VAL A 378 13.25 5.54 -20.94
CA VAL A 378 14.03 4.92 -19.87
C VAL A 378 13.19 3.91 -19.09
N ARG A 379 11.90 4.20 -18.84
CA ARG A 379 10.96 3.22 -18.27
C ARG A 379 10.88 1.94 -19.10
N ALA A 380 10.88 2.04 -20.43
CA ALA A 380 10.89 0.86 -21.29
C ALA A 380 12.19 0.04 -21.14
N LEU A 381 13.34 0.70 -20.95
CA LEU A 381 14.61 0.03 -20.66
C LEU A 381 14.57 -0.67 -19.29
N ILE A 382 14.03 -0.01 -18.26
CA ILE A 382 13.85 -0.61 -16.92
C ILE A 382 12.95 -1.85 -17.01
N HIS A 383 11.83 -1.79 -17.73
CA HIS A 383 10.95 -2.96 -17.92
C HIS A 383 11.71 -4.13 -18.60
N GLN A 384 12.52 -3.83 -19.62
CA GLN A 384 13.37 -4.84 -20.26
C GLN A 384 14.41 -5.41 -19.29
N ALA A 385 15.00 -4.57 -18.42
CA ALA A 385 15.98 -5.00 -17.43
C ALA A 385 15.39 -5.97 -16.41
N TYR A 386 14.22 -5.66 -15.87
CA TYR A 386 13.48 -6.58 -14.99
C TYR A 386 13.11 -7.87 -15.73
N THR A 387 12.72 -7.80 -17.00
CA THR A 387 12.42 -9.01 -17.79
C THR A 387 13.67 -9.89 -17.92
N ARG A 388 14.83 -9.31 -18.26
CA ARG A 388 16.09 -10.05 -18.41
C ARG A 388 16.56 -10.66 -17.09
N VAL A 389 16.56 -9.91 -15.99
CA VAL A 389 17.05 -10.44 -14.70
C VAL A 389 16.20 -11.61 -14.20
N PHE A 390 14.89 -11.62 -14.47
CA PHE A 390 14.03 -12.75 -14.12
C PHE A 390 14.21 -13.99 -15.03
N GLU A 391 14.99 -13.90 -16.11
CA GLU A 391 15.47 -15.10 -16.81
C GLU A 391 16.51 -15.85 -15.97
N GLU A 392 17.27 -15.13 -15.15
CA GLU A 392 18.37 -15.65 -14.31
C GLU A 392 17.91 -16.09 -12.92
N VAL A 393 16.92 -15.41 -12.36
CA VAL A 393 16.41 -15.64 -11.00
C VAL A 393 14.88 -15.60 -10.93
N ASP A 394 14.30 -16.18 -9.90
CA ASP A 394 12.84 -16.22 -9.72
C ASP A 394 12.36 -15.05 -8.83
N ILE A 395 13.18 -14.68 -7.83
CA ILE A 395 12.91 -13.60 -6.88
C ILE A 395 14.13 -12.68 -6.79
N LEU A 396 13.89 -11.36 -6.74
CA LEU A 396 14.89 -10.37 -6.32
C LEU A 396 14.70 -10.04 -4.84
N LEU A 397 15.80 -9.89 -4.12
CA LEU A 397 15.81 -9.57 -2.70
C LEU A 397 16.58 -8.26 -2.44
N THR A 398 15.94 -7.33 -1.75
CA THR A 398 16.52 -6.05 -1.31
C THR A 398 16.02 -5.70 0.10
N PRO A 399 16.66 -4.77 0.82
CA PRO A 399 15.96 -4.03 1.86
C PRO A 399 14.70 -3.38 1.30
N THR A 400 13.65 -3.21 2.12
CA THR A 400 12.50 -2.40 1.70
C THR A 400 12.79 -0.90 1.79
N THR A 401 13.56 -0.50 2.79
CA THR A 401 13.87 0.91 3.11
C THR A 401 15.36 1.06 3.47
N PRO A 402 15.97 2.24 3.25
CA PRO A 402 17.38 2.47 3.57
C PRO A 402 17.66 2.56 5.07
N SER A 403 16.68 2.99 5.86
CA SER A 403 16.74 3.03 7.32
C SER A 403 15.45 2.47 7.93
N THR A 404 15.41 2.31 9.24
CA THR A 404 14.16 2.16 10.00
C THR A 404 13.33 3.46 9.95
N ALA A 405 12.10 3.42 10.46
CA ALA A 405 11.23 4.58 10.57
C ALA A 405 11.94 5.81 11.15
N PHE A 406 11.96 6.94 10.44
CA PHE A 406 12.60 8.19 10.87
C PHE A 406 11.69 9.04 11.77
N LYS A 407 12.25 10.07 12.42
CA LYS A 407 11.47 10.96 13.29
C LYS A 407 10.58 11.89 12.47
N ARG A 408 9.41 12.24 13.01
CA ARG A 408 8.55 13.26 12.39
C ARG A 408 9.29 14.59 12.26
N GLY A 409 9.08 15.28 11.14
CA GLY A 409 9.73 16.54 10.81
C GLY A 409 11.20 16.42 10.37
N GLU A 410 11.80 15.23 10.43
CA GLU A 410 13.23 15.04 10.10
C GLU A 410 13.54 15.32 8.63
N LYS A 411 12.59 15.01 7.73
CA LYS A 411 12.76 15.07 6.28
C LYS A 411 11.74 15.99 5.58
N THR A 412 10.94 16.76 6.33
CA THR A 412 9.87 17.59 5.75
C THR A 412 10.40 18.81 4.99
N ASP A 413 11.56 19.32 5.38
CA ASP A 413 12.20 20.49 4.76
C ASP A 413 13.08 20.14 3.55
N ASP A 414 13.38 18.86 3.33
CA ASP A 414 14.17 18.35 2.21
C ASP A 414 13.37 17.29 1.43
N PRO A 415 12.65 17.70 0.36
CA PRO A 415 11.91 16.78 -0.49
C PRO A 415 12.79 15.69 -1.11
N LEU A 416 14.06 15.96 -1.42
CA LEU A 416 14.94 14.96 -2.03
C LEU A 416 15.31 13.87 -1.01
N ALA A 417 15.59 14.25 0.24
CA ALA A 417 15.80 13.30 1.32
C ALA A 417 14.56 12.41 1.55
N MET A 418 13.35 12.99 1.49
CA MET A 418 12.11 12.21 1.56
C MET A 418 11.97 11.24 0.37
N TYR A 419 12.33 11.66 -0.84
CA TYR A 419 12.21 10.85 -2.05
C TYR A 419 13.18 9.67 -2.08
N LEU A 420 14.36 9.80 -1.46
CA LEU A 420 15.32 8.72 -1.32
C LEU A 420 14.82 7.56 -0.45
N GLU A 421 13.78 7.77 0.36
CA GLU A 421 13.15 6.68 1.12
C GLU A 421 12.51 5.61 0.22
N ASP A 422 12.14 5.99 -1.00
CA ASP A 422 11.48 5.08 -1.96
C ASP A 422 12.49 4.37 -2.87
N VAL A 423 13.81 4.54 -2.66
CA VAL A 423 14.87 4.08 -3.58
C VAL A 423 14.79 2.59 -3.91
N PHE A 424 14.42 1.74 -2.95
CA PHE A 424 14.29 0.30 -3.16
C PHE A 424 12.91 -0.12 -3.68
N THR A 425 11.89 0.73 -3.56
CA THR A 425 10.51 0.36 -3.86
C THR A 425 10.06 0.77 -5.25
N VAL A 426 10.51 1.92 -5.78
CA VAL A 426 10.04 2.51 -7.05
C VAL A 426 10.27 1.62 -8.26
N GLY A 427 11.37 0.87 -8.29
CA GLY A 427 11.74 0.02 -9.43
C GLY A 427 10.63 -0.98 -9.78
N ALA A 428 9.98 -1.55 -8.77
CA ALA A 428 8.87 -2.48 -8.96
C ALA A 428 7.63 -1.82 -9.61
N ASN A 429 7.32 -0.56 -9.28
CA ASN A 429 6.20 0.17 -9.89
C ASN A 429 6.52 0.59 -11.32
N VAL A 430 7.74 1.07 -11.56
CA VAL A 430 8.21 1.46 -12.89
C VAL A 430 8.15 0.27 -13.84
N ALA A 431 8.58 -0.92 -13.38
CA ALA A 431 8.52 -2.17 -14.12
C ALA A 431 7.15 -2.87 -14.11
N GLY A 432 6.22 -2.46 -13.23
CA GLY A 432 4.88 -3.05 -13.13
C GLY A 432 4.84 -4.47 -12.54
N VAL A 433 5.87 -4.87 -11.79
CA VAL A 433 6.08 -6.22 -11.24
C VAL A 433 5.60 -6.32 -9.78
N PRO A 434 5.14 -7.49 -9.30
CA PRO A 434 4.67 -7.66 -7.92
C PRO A 434 5.81 -7.60 -6.91
N SER A 435 5.55 -7.06 -5.73
CA SER A 435 6.56 -6.95 -4.67
C SER A 435 5.90 -6.98 -3.29
N ILE A 436 6.54 -7.63 -2.33
CA ILE A 436 6.05 -7.81 -0.97
C ILE A 436 7.13 -7.38 0.03
N SER A 437 6.72 -6.66 1.06
CA SER A 437 7.56 -6.34 2.22
C SER A 437 7.07 -7.12 3.43
N LEU A 438 8.02 -7.61 4.21
CA LEU A 438 7.79 -8.30 5.48
C LEU A 438 8.92 -7.93 6.45
N SER A 439 8.67 -8.02 7.75
CA SER A 439 9.73 -7.79 8.73
C SER A 439 10.84 -8.85 8.58
N CYS A 440 12.09 -8.45 8.79
CA CYS A 440 13.24 -9.35 8.95
C CYS A 440 13.97 -9.21 10.29
N GLY A 441 13.49 -8.32 11.17
CA GLY A 441 14.10 -8.06 12.47
C GLY A 441 13.67 -6.71 13.01
N ASP A 442 14.21 -6.36 14.18
CA ASP A 442 14.06 -5.05 14.78
C ASP A 442 15.46 -4.48 15.06
N HIS A 443 15.72 -3.26 14.56
CA HIS A 443 16.91 -2.48 14.87
C HIS A 443 16.53 -1.32 15.79
N GLU A 444 17.17 -1.23 16.95
CA GLU A 444 16.87 -0.21 17.97
C GLU A 444 15.37 -0.13 18.37
N GLY A 445 14.69 -1.29 18.39
CA GLY A 445 13.27 -1.40 18.71
C GLY A 445 12.31 -1.04 17.57
N LEU A 446 12.84 -0.76 16.37
CA LEU A 446 12.06 -0.44 15.19
C LEU A 446 12.17 -1.55 14.14
N PRO A 447 11.07 -1.90 13.46
CA PRO A 447 11.08 -2.89 12.41
C PRO A 447 12.04 -2.59 11.26
N VAL A 448 12.68 -3.64 10.75
CA VAL A 448 13.43 -3.65 9.49
C VAL A 448 12.66 -4.45 8.46
N GLY A 449 12.46 -3.88 7.26
CA GLY A 449 11.75 -4.52 6.16
C GLY A 449 12.68 -5.22 5.16
N LEU A 450 12.30 -6.44 4.80
CA LEU A 450 12.84 -7.21 3.68
C LEU A 450 11.86 -7.18 2.52
N GLN A 451 12.33 -6.84 1.33
CA GLN A 451 11.52 -6.81 0.12
C GLN A 451 11.87 -7.98 -0.78
N MET A 452 10.84 -8.72 -1.20
CA MET A 452 10.91 -9.71 -2.26
C MET A 452 10.14 -9.19 -3.48
N THR A 453 10.70 -9.37 -4.68
CA THR A 453 10.07 -8.96 -5.95
C THR A 453 10.15 -10.11 -6.94
N ALA A 454 9.04 -10.43 -7.61
CA ALA A 454 8.98 -11.50 -8.61
C ALA A 454 8.67 -10.94 -10.00
N GLN A 455 8.71 -11.79 -11.02
CA GLN A 455 8.31 -11.41 -12.37
C GLN A 455 6.84 -10.99 -12.42
N ARG A 456 6.47 -10.17 -13.42
CA ARG A 456 5.08 -9.77 -13.64
C ARG A 456 4.17 -10.99 -13.75
N PHE A 457 3.09 -10.96 -12.97
CA PHE A 457 2.10 -12.01 -12.76
C PHE A 457 2.59 -13.21 -11.96
N ALA A 458 3.83 -13.21 -11.46
CA ALA A 458 4.35 -14.25 -10.58
C ALA A 458 3.98 -14.08 -9.09
N ASP A 459 2.78 -13.54 -8.84
CA ASP A 459 2.29 -13.17 -7.51
C ASP A 459 2.22 -14.36 -6.54
N ASP A 460 1.86 -15.56 -7.02
CA ASP A 460 1.82 -16.82 -6.26
C ASP A 460 3.20 -17.35 -5.90
N GLU A 461 4.18 -17.28 -6.80
CA GLU A 461 5.58 -17.63 -6.48
C GLU A 461 6.16 -16.67 -5.45
N LEU A 462 5.83 -15.38 -5.56
CA LEU A 462 6.23 -14.37 -4.60
C LEU A 462 5.65 -14.65 -3.20
N ILE A 463 4.36 -14.98 -3.13
CA ILE A 463 3.69 -15.35 -1.88
C ILE A 463 4.31 -16.62 -1.30
N ASP A 464 4.60 -17.62 -2.13
CA ASP A 464 5.22 -18.87 -1.70
C ASP A 464 6.62 -18.64 -1.11
N ALA A 465 7.43 -17.79 -1.76
CA ALA A 465 8.76 -17.45 -1.28
C ALA A 465 8.71 -16.68 0.05
N ALA A 466 7.83 -15.69 0.15
CA ALA A 466 7.64 -14.90 1.36
C ALA A 466 7.09 -15.74 2.52
N TYR A 467 6.16 -16.66 2.23
CA TYR A 467 5.57 -17.56 3.23
C TYR A 467 6.64 -18.50 3.80
N ALA A 468 7.43 -19.14 2.96
CA ALA A 468 8.48 -20.06 3.43
C ALA A 468 9.48 -19.35 4.35
N TYR A 469 9.84 -18.09 4.04
CA TYR A 469 10.70 -17.28 4.90
C TYR A 469 9.99 -16.89 6.21
N GLU A 470 8.74 -16.40 6.15
CA GLU A 470 7.96 -16.05 7.34
C GLU A 470 7.86 -17.23 8.32
N GLN A 471 7.56 -18.43 7.82
CA GLN A 471 7.46 -19.65 8.64
C GLN A 471 8.78 -20.09 9.27
N ALA A 472 9.93 -19.70 8.71
CA ALA A 472 11.23 -20.01 9.28
C ALA A 472 11.62 -19.08 10.45
N ARG A 473 10.88 -17.98 10.63
CA ARG A 473 11.10 -16.99 11.71
C ARG A 473 10.17 -17.17 12.90
N LEU A 474 9.00 -17.78 12.69
CA LEU A 474 8.04 -18.14 13.74
C LEU A 474 8.53 -19.36 14.52
#